data_AF-A0A3I8FNB9-F1
#
_entry.id   AF-A0A3I8FNB9-F1
#
_cell.length_a   1.000
_cell.length_b   1.000
_cell.length_c   1.000
_cell.angle_alpha   90.00
_cell.angle_beta   90.00
_cell.angle_gamma   90.00
#
_symmetry.space_group_name_H-M   'P 1'
#
loop_
_entity.id
_entity.type
_entity.pdbx_description
1 polymer ?
#
loop_
_entity_poly.entity_id
_entity_poly.type
_entity_poly.pdbx_seq_one_letter_code
_entity_poly.pdbx_strand_id
1 'polypeptide(L)'
;MFKSLARFFADGGIILLPVILFILLTAVGSLFYLIFGDAFFNTLFGPAGVMLLVAVMLFTCYGVSALMNLPHEEKHTASSHRPVPGGRRKSTMCHSAPAKGKSISVPPPTAPYQPLWKKALKGMVIVGFMLIPFLGMPGIILFICLLIIVSMLPRAQSRFMRYQQILPTSKVRSMATGIVELEGRLLAQKQIQAPLSGQRCIGYYYTIEREERESNGKTHYRLIHEEKRCQPFQLQDDTGSVSVDVERLDFHLLATNKMVRRGDEIAKEYLLTRETTYLMIGQAARRNGELVLTRDRFRRVFGIAPINNLQRRSKLDALFGRARYFIVVTAMTIALLLVMPIEVQHRQVIIHFTQLLPFASSQPASGIIQ
;
A
#
# COMPACT_ATOMS: atom_id res chain seq x y z
N MET A 1 -17.88 -18.26 19.20
CA MET A 1 -17.47 -17.12 20.07
C MET A 1 -18.29 -15.85 19.87
N PHE A 2 -18.44 -15.30 18.66
CA PHE A 2 -19.13 -14.01 18.44
C PHE A 2 -20.61 -13.96 18.87
N LYS A 3 -21.38 -15.05 18.75
CA LYS A 3 -22.79 -15.13 19.20
C LYS A 3 -22.97 -15.22 20.73
N SER A 4 -21.91 -15.54 21.47
CA SER A 4 -21.91 -15.56 22.94
C SER A 4 -21.51 -14.19 23.48
N LEU A 5 -20.57 -13.51 22.81
CA LEU A 5 -20.18 -12.14 23.13
C LEU A 5 -21.36 -11.17 22.97
N ALA A 6 -22.15 -11.29 21.89
CA ALA A 6 -23.28 -10.41 21.63
C ALA A 6 -24.43 -10.54 22.64
N ARG A 7 -24.64 -11.72 23.24
CA ARG A 7 -25.63 -11.91 24.32
C ARG A 7 -25.18 -11.30 25.66
N PHE A 8 -23.87 -11.24 25.90
CA PHE A 8 -23.32 -10.63 27.11
C PHE A 8 -23.47 -9.10 27.13
N PHE A 9 -23.57 -8.46 25.96
CA PHE A 9 -23.77 -7.01 25.84
C PHE A 9 -25.25 -6.57 25.96
N ALA A 10 -26.22 -7.49 25.90
CA ALA A 10 -27.64 -7.16 25.86
C ALA A 10 -28.30 -6.99 27.25
N ASP A 11 -27.82 -7.67 28.30
CA ASP A 11 -28.49 -7.74 29.61
C ASP A 11 -27.84 -6.88 30.73
N GLY A 12 -27.32 -5.70 30.39
CA GLY A 12 -26.88 -4.71 31.41
C GLY A 12 -25.36 -4.63 31.67
N GLY A 13 -24.53 -5.21 30.80
CA GLY A 13 -23.06 -5.20 30.90
C GLY A 13 -22.35 -3.90 30.51
N ILE A 14 -23.06 -2.79 30.27
CA ILE A 14 -22.45 -1.51 29.85
C ILE A 14 -21.61 -0.89 30.99
N ILE A 15 -21.98 -1.15 32.25
CA ILE A 15 -21.25 -0.66 33.43
C ILE A 15 -20.03 -1.56 33.75
N LEU A 16 -20.05 -2.83 33.33
CA LEU A 16 -18.98 -3.78 33.62
C LEU A 16 -17.82 -3.69 32.62
N LEU A 17 -18.08 -3.25 31.38
CA LEU A 17 -17.06 -3.07 30.35
C LEU A 17 -15.93 -2.10 30.75
N PRO A 18 -16.19 -0.89 31.28
CA PRO A 18 -15.11 0.01 31.71
C PRO A 18 -14.32 -0.57 32.89
N VAL A 19 -14.97 -1.33 33.78
CA VAL A 19 -14.31 -2.01 34.91
C VAL A 19 -13.39 -3.13 34.41
N ILE A 20 -13.85 -3.95 33.47
CA ILE A 20 -13.04 -5.01 32.86
C ILE A 20 -11.89 -4.42 32.06
N LEU A 21 -12.13 -3.33 31.31
CA LEU A 21 -11.08 -2.64 30.56
C LEU A 21 -10.05 -2.01 31.50
N PHE A 22 -10.49 -1.43 32.62
CA PHE A 22 -9.60 -0.88 33.63
C PHE A 22 -8.74 -1.98 34.28
N ILE A 23 -9.36 -3.10 34.68
CA ILE A 23 -8.63 -4.26 35.21
C ILE A 23 -7.62 -4.78 34.19
N LEU A 24 -8.01 -4.93 32.93
CA LEU A 24 -7.10 -5.36 31.87
C LEU A 24 -5.94 -4.37 31.67
N LEU A 25 -6.23 -3.06 31.69
CA LEU A 25 -5.24 -2.00 31.54
C LEU A 25 -4.26 -1.97 32.73
N THR A 26 -4.76 -2.16 33.95
CA THR A 26 -3.92 -2.26 35.16
C THR A 26 -3.09 -3.54 35.19
N ALA A 27 -3.63 -4.67 34.72
CA ALA A 27 -2.90 -5.93 34.62
C ALA A 27 -1.80 -5.86 33.55
N VAL A 28 -2.10 -5.26 32.39
CA VAL A 28 -1.12 -5.00 31.34
C VAL A 28 -0.08 -4.01 31.85
N GLY A 29 -0.49 -2.94 32.53
CA GLY A 29 0.41 -1.95 33.13
C GLY A 29 1.34 -2.55 34.18
N SER A 30 0.83 -3.42 35.05
CA SER A 30 1.61 -4.14 36.06
C SER A 30 2.56 -5.17 35.44
N LEU A 31 2.11 -5.90 34.42
CA LEU A 31 2.98 -6.81 33.65
C LEU A 31 4.09 -6.03 32.95
N PHE A 32 3.78 -4.87 32.37
CA PHE A 32 4.76 -3.96 31.77
C PHE A 32 5.71 -3.42 32.84
N TYR A 33 5.20 -3.04 34.02
CA TYR A 33 6.00 -2.57 35.15
C TYR A 33 7.01 -3.62 35.60
N LEU A 34 6.60 -4.88 35.65
CA LEU A 34 7.44 -6.01 36.02
C LEU A 34 8.54 -6.28 34.99
N ILE A 35 8.29 -5.98 33.72
CA ILE A 35 9.24 -6.18 32.61
C ILE A 35 10.23 -5.01 32.50
N PHE A 36 9.80 -3.77 32.76
CA PHE A 36 10.59 -2.57 32.47
C PHE A 36 11.10 -1.81 33.71
N GLY A 37 10.58 -2.10 34.91
CA GLY A 37 11.05 -1.57 36.19
C GLY A 37 10.76 -0.09 36.45
N ASP A 38 11.13 0.36 37.65
CA ASP A 38 10.83 1.69 38.19
C ASP A 38 11.38 2.84 37.32
N ALA A 39 12.57 2.67 36.74
CA ALA A 39 13.23 3.70 35.94
C ALA A 39 12.46 4.02 34.66
N PHE A 40 11.90 3.00 33.97
CA PHE A 40 11.13 3.21 32.74
C PHE A 40 9.78 3.87 33.03
N PHE A 41 9.06 3.39 34.05
CA PHE A 41 7.75 3.94 34.40
C PHE A 41 7.83 5.38 34.92
N ASN A 42 8.82 5.70 35.74
CA ASN A 42 9.02 7.07 36.21
C ASN A 42 9.45 8.02 35.08
N THR A 43 10.12 7.51 34.05
CA THR A 43 10.47 8.33 32.87
C THR A 43 9.29 8.51 31.92
N LEU A 44 8.44 7.49 31.74
CA LEU A 44 7.28 7.52 30.83
C LEU A 44 6.06 8.23 31.43
N PHE A 45 5.80 8.08 32.73
CA PHE A 45 4.67 8.67 33.45
C PHE A 45 5.07 9.83 34.37
N GLY A 46 6.36 10.16 34.46
CA GLY A 46 6.81 11.39 35.07
C GLY A 46 6.43 12.64 34.25
N PRO A 47 6.64 13.85 34.78
CA PRO A 47 6.23 15.10 34.13
C PRO A 47 6.78 15.24 32.70
N ALA A 48 8.05 14.84 32.49
CA ALA A 48 8.68 14.86 31.17
C ALA A 48 8.10 13.82 30.20
N GLY A 49 7.80 12.61 30.69
CA GLY A 49 7.17 11.55 29.89
C GLY A 49 5.75 11.88 29.48
N VAL A 50 4.95 12.45 30.38
CA VAL A 50 3.59 12.92 30.07
C VAL A 50 3.62 14.06 29.06
N MET A 51 4.54 15.03 29.21
CA MET A 51 4.72 16.10 28.23
C MET A 51 5.15 15.57 26.86
N LEU A 52 6.00 14.54 26.81
CA LEU A 52 6.38 13.86 25.57
C LEU A 52 5.20 13.12 24.94
N LEU A 53 4.38 12.42 25.74
CA LEU A 53 3.22 11.67 25.26
C LEU A 53 2.16 12.62 24.69
N VAL A 54 1.93 13.75 25.37
CA VAL A 54 1.07 14.84 24.89
C VAL A 54 1.65 15.48 23.63
N ALA A 55 2.96 15.75 23.57
CA ALA A 55 3.60 16.32 22.38
C ALA A 55 3.51 15.38 21.17
N VAL A 56 3.73 14.07 21.35
CA VAL A 56 3.57 13.04 20.31
C VAL A 56 2.10 12.91 19.88
N MET A 57 1.16 12.93 20.82
CA MET A 57 -0.28 12.95 20.51
C MET A 57 -0.69 14.21 19.74
N LEU A 58 -0.17 15.39 20.11
CA LEU A 58 -0.43 16.64 19.39
C LEU A 58 0.23 16.64 18.01
N PHE A 59 1.46 16.13 17.86
CA PHE A 59 2.13 16.04 16.55
C PHE A 59 1.44 15.04 15.61
N THR A 60 0.97 13.91 16.15
CA THR A 60 0.21 12.92 15.36
C THR A 60 -1.17 13.44 15.00
N CYS A 61 -1.90 14.09 15.92
CA CYS A 61 -3.17 14.75 15.64
C CYS A 61 -3.03 15.90 14.64
N TYR A 62 -2.00 16.74 14.76
CA TYR A 62 -1.73 17.82 13.80
C TYR A 62 -1.31 17.26 12.43
N GLY A 63 -0.48 16.23 12.40
CA GLY A 63 -0.09 15.54 11.16
C GLY A 63 -1.27 14.86 10.46
N VAL A 64 -2.18 14.24 11.21
CA VAL A 64 -3.41 13.64 10.68
C VAL A 64 -4.41 14.71 10.25
N SER A 65 -4.58 15.79 11.01
CA SER A 65 -5.48 16.90 10.67
C SER A 65 -5.00 17.65 9.42
N ALA A 66 -3.69 17.89 9.29
CA ALA A 66 -3.08 18.46 8.08
C ALA A 66 -3.22 17.51 6.86
N LEU A 67 -3.28 16.19 7.08
CA LEU A 67 -3.52 15.19 6.02
C LEU A 67 -5.00 15.14 5.60
N MET A 68 -5.93 15.42 6.51
CA MET A 68 -7.38 15.37 6.27
C MET A 68 -7.99 16.70 5.80
N ASN A 69 -7.31 17.84 5.96
CA ASN A 69 -7.79 19.16 5.53
C ASN A 69 -7.57 19.50 4.05
N LEU A 70 -7.39 18.51 3.18
CA LEU A 70 -7.48 18.76 1.73
C LEU A 70 -8.96 18.97 1.37
N PRO A 71 -9.33 20.11 0.76
CA PRO A 71 -10.73 20.42 0.47
C PRO A 71 -11.32 19.34 -0.44
N HIS A 72 -12.38 18.71 0.05
CA HIS A 72 -13.26 17.91 -0.80
C HIS A 72 -13.95 18.88 -1.76
N GLU A 73 -13.53 18.86 -3.03
CA GLU A 73 -14.28 19.52 -4.10
C GLU A 73 -15.69 18.93 -4.16
N GLU A 74 -16.68 19.80 -3.99
CA GLU A 74 -18.10 19.52 -4.12
C GLU A 74 -18.40 18.93 -5.50
N LYS A 75 -18.90 17.69 -5.53
CA LYS A 75 -19.59 17.19 -6.71
C LYS A 75 -20.98 17.83 -6.77
N HIS A 76 -21.08 18.94 -7.49
CA HIS A 76 -22.36 19.34 -8.06
C HIS A 76 -22.76 18.34 -9.15
N THR A 77 -23.72 17.47 -8.85
CA THR A 77 -24.49 16.74 -9.87
C THR A 77 -25.89 17.33 -9.93
N ALA A 78 -26.14 18.11 -10.98
CA ALA A 78 -27.47 18.47 -11.45
C ALA A 78 -27.79 17.71 -12.75
N SER A 79 -29.09 17.53 -13.01
CA SER A 79 -29.76 16.92 -14.17
C SER A 79 -30.08 15.42 -14.00
N SER A 80 -31.26 15.08 -13.48
CA SER A 80 -32.57 15.07 -14.16
C SER A 80 -32.73 13.87 -15.11
N HIS A 81 -33.54 12.88 -14.69
CA HIS A 81 -34.44 12.17 -15.61
C HIS A 81 -35.59 11.50 -14.83
N ARG A 82 -36.82 11.84 -15.23
CA ARG A 82 -38.10 11.25 -14.80
C ARG A 82 -38.25 9.79 -15.27
N PRO A 83 -39.08 8.96 -14.60
CA PRO A 83 -39.40 7.61 -15.01
C PRO A 83 -40.71 7.54 -15.82
N VAL A 84 -40.78 6.66 -16.83
CA VAL A 84 -42.03 6.16 -17.45
C VAL A 84 -41.81 4.69 -17.91
N PRO A 85 -42.83 3.81 -17.88
CA PRO A 85 -42.67 2.38 -17.60
C PRO A 85 -42.95 1.43 -18.79
N GLY A 86 -42.72 0.14 -18.54
CA GLY A 86 -43.49 -0.95 -19.14
C GLY A 86 -42.83 -1.73 -20.28
N GLY A 87 -42.85 -3.07 -20.17
CA GLY A 87 -42.55 -3.95 -21.32
C GLY A 87 -41.88 -5.27 -20.96
N ARG A 88 -42.59 -6.16 -20.26
CA ARG A 88 -42.16 -7.56 -20.06
C ARG A 88 -42.39 -8.32 -21.37
N ARG A 89 -41.33 -8.65 -22.12
CA ARG A 89 -41.36 -9.65 -23.20
C ARG A 89 -40.31 -10.72 -22.96
N LYS A 90 -40.79 -11.97 -22.80
CA LYS A 90 -39.99 -13.19 -22.87
C LYS A 90 -39.68 -13.47 -24.35
N SER A 91 -38.42 -13.75 -24.69
CA SER A 91 -38.10 -14.48 -25.92
C SER A 91 -36.87 -15.37 -25.72
N THR A 92 -37.18 -16.66 -25.74
CA THR A 92 -36.42 -17.86 -26.09
C THR A 92 -35.00 -17.67 -26.65
N MET A 93 -34.03 -18.32 -25.99
CA MET A 93 -32.62 -18.37 -26.34
C MET A 93 -32.38 -19.54 -27.30
N CYS A 94 -31.96 -19.27 -28.55
CA CYS A 94 -31.37 -20.29 -29.43
C CYS A 94 -29.86 -20.31 -29.22
N HIS A 95 -29.34 -21.48 -28.83
CA HIS A 95 -27.91 -21.74 -28.72
C HIS A 95 -27.28 -21.81 -30.12
N SER A 96 -26.23 -21.01 -30.35
CA SER A 96 -25.25 -21.27 -31.40
C SER A 96 -23.85 -21.26 -30.78
N ALA A 97 -23.07 -22.28 -31.13
CA ALA A 97 -21.76 -22.58 -30.55
C ALA A 97 -20.69 -21.55 -30.96
N PRO A 98 -19.74 -21.18 -30.07
CA PRO A 98 -18.68 -20.26 -30.45
C PRO A 98 -17.51 -20.98 -31.14
N ALA A 99 -17.04 -20.38 -32.23
CA ALA A 99 -15.87 -20.78 -32.99
C ALA A 99 -14.57 -20.73 -32.17
N LYS A 100 -13.71 -21.71 -32.43
CA LYS A 100 -12.40 -21.98 -31.81
C LYS A 100 -11.44 -20.78 -31.96
N GLY A 101 -11.30 -19.98 -30.89
CA GLY A 101 -10.20 -19.05 -30.70
C GLY A 101 -9.07 -19.71 -29.91
N LYS A 102 -7.83 -19.59 -30.38
CA LYS A 102 -6.62 -20.17 -29.78
C LYS A 102 -6.43 -19.68 -28.33
N SER A 103 -6.78 -20.53 -27.36
CA SER A 103 -6.58 -20.30 -25.93
C SER A 103 -5.11 -20.49 -25.59
N ILE A 104 -4.43 -19.42 -25.20
CA ILE A 104 -3.10 -19.52 -24.60
C ILE A 104 -3.33 -19.82 -23.11
N SER A 105 -3.22 -21.10 -22.75
CA SER A 105 -3.18 -21.53 -21.35
C SER A 105 -1.87 -21.04 -20.72
N VAL A 106 -1.95 -20.00 -19.90
CA VAL A 106 -0.82 -19.56 -19.08
C VAL A 106 -0.82 -20.44 -17.82
N PRO A 107 0.32 -21.06 -17.45
CA PRO A 107 0.39 -21.87 -16.24
C PRO A 107 0.06 -21.02 -15.00
N PRO A 108 -0.53 -21.63 -13.95
CA PRO A 108 -0.96 -20.89 -12.77
C PRO A 108 0.21 -20.11 -12.15
N PRO A 109 -0.01 -18.85 -11.74
CA PRO A 109 1.00 -18.08 -11.02
C PRO A 109 1.41 -18.83 -9.77
N THR A 110 2.70 -19.15 -9.69
CA THR A 110 3.33 -19.50 -8.44
C THR A 110 3.04 -18.39 -7.44
N ALA A 111 2.54 -18.73 -6.25
CA ALA A 111 2.27 -17.80 -5.16
C ALA A 111 3.41 -16.77 -5.05
N PRO A 112 3.12 -15.48 -4.75
CA PRO A 112 4.14 -14.44 -4.74
C PRO A 112 5.29 -14.84 -3.82
N TYR A 113 6.40 -15.28 -4.43
CA TYR A 113 7.58 -15.75 -3.72
C TYR A 113 8.14 -14.57 -2.93
N GLN A 114 7.87 -14.56 -1.63
CA GLN A 114 8.57 -13.66 -0.73
C GLN A 114 9.94 -14.27 -0.47
N PRO A 115 11.02 -13.62 -0.94
CA PRO A 115 12.35 -14.18 -0.81
C PRO A 115 12.69 -14.36 0.68
N LEU A 116 13.36 -15.47 1.00
CA LEU A 116 13.64 -15.92 2.37
C LEU A 116 14.26 -14.82 3.25
N TRP A 117 15.10 -13.96 2.67
CA TRP A 117 15.70 -12.83 3.38
C TRP A 117 14.68 -11.82 3.94
N LYS A 118 13.50 -11.66 3.31
CA LYS A 118 12.43 -10.79 3.84
C LYS A 118 11.75 -11.40 5.07
N LYS A 119 11.68 -12.72 5.18
CA LYS A 119 11.21 -13.41 6.38
C LYS A 119 12.24 -13.28 7.50
N ALA A 120 13.52 -13.49 7.16
CA ALA A 120 14.63 -13.32 8.11
C ALA A 120 14.71 -11.89 8.65
N LEU A 121 14.56 -10.87 7.79
CA LEU A 121 14.58 -9.47 8.20
C LEU A 121 13.45 -9.14 9.20
N LYS A 122 12.24 -9.65 8.96
CA LYS A 122 11.12 -9.49 9.90
C LYS A 122 11.41 -10.17 11.24
N GLY A 123 11.99 -11.37 11.22
CA GLY A 123 12.41 -12.08 12.44
C GLY A 123 13.47 -11.30 13.22
N MET A 124 14.47 -10.74 12.53
CA MET A 124 15.55 -9.97 13.16
C MET A 124 15.04 -8.69 13.83
N VAL A 125 14.05 -8.01 13.26
CA VAL A 125 13.40 -6.84 13.89
C VAL A 125 12.65 -7.25 15.16
N ILE A 126 11.96 -8.39 15.17
CA ILE A 126 11.24 -8.90 16.36
C ILE A 126 12.22 -9.29 17.47
N VAL A 127 13.31 -9.99 17.11
CA VAL A 127 14.37 -10.37 18.06
C VAL A 127 15.07 -9.13 18.62
N GLY A 128 15.39 -8.14 17.78
CA GLY A 128 15.93 -6.85 18.20
C GLY A 128 15.00 -6.12 19.16
N PHE A 129 13.69 -6.13 18.91
CA PHE A 129 12.69 -5.56 19.82
C PHE A 129 12.63 -6.28 21.18
N MET A 130 12.74 -7.61 21.20
CA MET A 130 12.79 -8.40 22.44
C MET A 130 14.08 -8.20 23.25
N LEU A 131 15.18 -7.79 22.62
CA LEU A 131 16.47 -7.54 23.28
C LEU A 131 16.59 -6.14 23.90
N ILE A 132 15.70 -5.21 23.57
CA ILE A 132 15.65 -3.85 24.13
C ILE A 132 15.69 -3.82 25.66
N PRO A 133 14.86 -4.57 26.41
CA PRO A 133 14.87 -4.53 27.87
C PRO A 133 16.17 -5.04 28.50
N PHE A 134 16.94 -5.89 27.79
CA PHE A 134 18.23 -6.41 28.30
C PHE A 134 19.40 -5.44 28.09
N LEU A 135 19.34 -4.57 27.07
CA LEU A 135 20.42 -3.62 26.74
C LEU A 135 20.21 -2.21 27.31
N GLY A 136 19.02 -1.90 27.84
CA GLY A 136 18.69 -0.57 28.37
C GLY A 136 18.68 0.53 27.30
N MET A 137 19.04 1.77 27.70
CA MET A 137 19.04 2.95 26.82
C MET A 137 19.84 2.79 25.51
N PRO A 138 21.07 2.22 25.48
CA PRO A 138 21.80 2.01 24.22
C PRO A 138 21.10 1.01 23.29
N GLY A 139 20.35 0.04 23.84
CA GLY A 139 19.51 -0.88 23.06
C GLY A 139 18.38 -0.16 22.32
N ILE A 140 17.74 0.82 22.96
CA ILE A 140 16.68 1.63 22.36
C ILE A 140 17.22 2.46 21.20
N ILE A 141 18.39 3.10 21.38
CA ILE A 141 19.04 3.92 20.33
C ILE A 141 19.38 3.06 19.12
N LEU A 142 19.97 1.88 19.34
CA LEU A 142 20.35 0.95 18.27
C LEU A 142 19.12 0.43 17.51
N PHE A 143 18.02 0.16 18.22
CA PHE A 143 16.75 -0.24 17.61
C PHE A 143 16.14 0.87 16.76
N ILE A 144 16.14 2.13 17.23
CA ILE A 144 15.66 3.27 16.45
C ILE A 144 16.52 3.48 15.20
N CYS A 145 17.86 3.39 15.32
CA CYS A 145 18.76 3.46 14.17
C CYS A 145 18.48 2.35 13.15
N LEU A 146 18.26 1.11 13.61
CA LEU A 146 17.88 -0.01 12.76
C LEU A 146 16.55 0.25 12.02
N LEU A 147 15.53 0.78 12.72
CA LEU A 147 14.25 1.14 12.10
C LEU A 147 14.40 2.23 11.04
N ILE A 148 15.26 3.23 11.27
CA ILE A 148 15.57 4.28 10.30
C ILE A 148 16.22 3.67 9.05
N ILE A 149 17.22 2.81 9.23
CA ILE A 149 17.92 2.12 8.12
C ILE A 149 16.93 1.25 7.32
N VAL A 150 16.13 0.42 8.00
CA VAL A 150 15.11 -0.44 7.37
C VAL A 150 14.05 0.38 6.66
N SER A 151 13.65 1.52 7.22
CA SER A 151 12.72 2.45 6.59
C SER A 151 13.31 3.03 5.31
N MET A 152 14.60 3.38 5.29
CA MET A 152 15.28 4.00 4.14
C MET A 152 15.51 3.06 2.95
N LEU A 153 15.59 1.75 3.19
CA LEU A 153 15.78 0.73 2.14
C LEU A 153 14.76 0.88 0.99
N PRO A 154 15.18 0.74 -0.28
CA PRO A 154 14.30 0.90 -1.42
C PRO A 154 13.21 -0.18 -1.43
N ARG A 155 11.96 0.23 -1.69
CA ARG A 155 10.84 -0.70 -1.79
C ARG A 155 10.92 -1.45 -3.12
N ALA A 156 10.68 -2.75 -3.09
CA ALA A 156 10.55 -3.55 -4.31
C ALA A 156 9.32 -3.08 -5.10
N GLN A 157 9.55 -2.24 -6.11
CA GLN A 157 8.52 -1.69 -6.99
C GLN A 157 8.50 -2.47 -8.31
N SER A 158 7.31 -2.60 -8.92
CA SER A 158 7.22 -3.26 -10.22
C SER A 158 7.93 -2.44 -11.30
N ARG A 159 8.46 -3.12 -12.32
CA ARG A 159 9.17 -2.46 -13.42
C ARG A 159 8.31 -1.40 -14.12
N PHE A 160 7.03 -1.71 -14.34
CA PHE A 160 6.06 -0.79 -14.91
C PHE A 160 5.99 0.53 -14.14
N MET A 161 5.82 0.48 -12.82
CA MET A 161 5.70 1.69 -11.99
C MET A 161 7.00 2.50 -11.96
N ARG A 162 8.16 1.83 -12.04
CA ARG A 162 9.44 2.54 -12.13
C ARG A 162 9.57 3.33 -13.45
N TYR A 163 9.17 2.75 -14.58
CA TYR A 163 9.20 3.46 -15.86
C TYR A 163 8.17 4.57 -15.93
N GLN A 164 6.98 4.36 -15.36
CA GLN A 164 5.95 5.38 -15.28
C GLN A 164 6.40 6.65 -14.54
N GLN A 165 7.33 6.52 -13.58
CA GLN A 165 7.88 7.67 -12.85
C GLN A 165 9.00 8.41 -13.60
N ILE A 166 9.60 7.80 -14.63
CA ILE A 166 10.82 8.31 -15.28
C ILE A 166 10.56 8.72 -16.73
N LEU A 167 9.63 8.03 -17.41
CA LEU A 167 9.33 8.32 -18.81
C LEU A 167 8.42 9.55 -18.92
N PRO A 168 8.71 10.48 -19.84
CA PRO A 168 7.74 11.49 -20.23
C PRO A 168 6.64 10.85 -21.11
N THR A 169 5.40 11.27 -20.89
CA THR A 169 4.28 10.91 -21.75
C THR A 169 4.50 11.52 -23.14
N SER A 170 4.57 10.67 -24.17
CA SER A 170 4.71 11.07 -25.57
C SER A 170 3.37 11.09 -26.27
N LYS A 171 3.31 11.78 -27.41
CA LYS A 171 2.17 11.70 -28.36
C LYS A 171 2.46 10.65 -29.42
N VAL A 172 1.42 10.01 -29.95
CA VAL A 172 1.52 8.98 -30.99
C VAL A 172 2.25 9.50 -32.23
N ARG A 173 1.91 10.71 -32.70
CA ARG A 173 2.53 11.31 -33.89
C ARG A 173 4.02 11.56 -33.74
N SER A 174 4.50 11.84 -32.54
CA SER A 174 5.88 12.23 -32.26
C SER A 174 6.63 11.19 -31.41
N MET A 175 6.11 9.97 -31.29
CA MET A 175 6.77 8.94 -30.50
C MET A 175 8.09 8.53 -31.16
N ALA A 176 9.18 8.51 -30.40
CA ALA A 176 10.45 7.98 -30.87
C ALA A 176 10.46 6.44 -30.85
N THR A 177 11.28 5.82 -31.67
CA THR A 177 11.58 4.38 -31.53
C THR A 177 12.30 4.14 -30.22
N GLY A 178 11.84 3.18 -29.42
CA GLY A 178 12.36 2.93 -28.08
C GLY A 178 11.26 2.69 -27.06
N ILE A 179 11.59 2.80 -25.77
CA ILE A 179 10.57 2.71 -24.73
C ILE A 179 9.83 4.04 -24.65
N VAL A 180 8.52 3.97 -24.78
CA VAL A 180 7.63 5.13 -24.74
C VAL A 180 6.52 4.91 -23.73
N GLU A 181 6.06 6.01 -23.16
CA GLU A 181 4.80 6.09 -22.43
C GLU A 181 3.79 6.82 -23.29
N LEU A 182 2.62 6.23 -23.49
CA LEU A 182 1.54 6.81 -24.27
C LEU A 182 0.24 6.76 -23.47
N GLU A 183 -0.57 7.80 -23.63
CA GLU A 183 -1.89 7.90 -23.02
C GLU A 183 -2.94 7.95 -24.13
N GLY A 184 -3.99 7.13 -24.03
CA GLY A 184 -5.03 7.12 -25.03
C GLY A 184 -6.20 6.19 -24.73
N ARG A 185 -7.20 6.22 -25.61
CA ARG A 185 -8.31 5.28 -25.61
C ARG A 185 -7.99 4.08 -26.49
N LEU A 186 -8.64 2.96 -26.20
CA LEU A 186 -8.42 1.73 -26.93
C LEU A 186 -9.43 1.59 -28.07
N LEU A 187 -8.93 1.32 -29.28
CA LEU A 187 -9.73 1.01 -30.46
C LEU A 187 -9.47 -0.42 -30.91
N ALA A 188 -10.46 -1.29 -30.81
CA ALA A 188 -10.36 -2.67 -31.29
C ALA A 188 -11.39 -2.92 -32.38
N GLN A 189 -11.09 -3.69 -33.41
CA GLN A 189 -12.09 -4.04 -34.43
C GLN A 189 -13.12 -5.04 -33.87
N LYS A 190 -12.66 -5.98 -33.03
CA LYS A 190 -13.48 -7.02 -32.41
C LYS A 190 -13.50 -6.84 -30.89
N GLN A 191 -14.59 -7.29 -30.28
CA GLN A 191 -14.76 -7.36 -28.83
C GLN A 191 -15.04 -8.80 -28.42
N ILE A 192 -14.66 -9.15 -27.19
CA ILE A 192 -14.95 -10.43 -26.54
C ILE A 192 -15.90 -10.23 -25.37
N GLN A 193 -16.60 -11.28 -24.97
CA GLN A 193 -17.45 -11.26 -23.77
C GLN A 193 -16.64 -11.70 -22.56
N ALA A 194 -16.78 -10.95 -21.47
CA ALA A 194 -16.18 -11.28 -20.19
C ALA A 194 -16.88 -12.50 -19.54
N PRO A 195 -16.13 -13.40 -18.88
CA PRO A 195 -16.67 -14.68 -18.41
C PRO A 195 -17.66 -14.56 -17.22
N LEU A 196 -17.56 -13.55 -16.36
CA LEU A 196 -18.49 -13.41 -15.21
C LEU A 196 -19.63 -12.43 -15.48
N SER A 197 -19.36 -11.28 -16.10
CA SER A 197 -20.39 -10.27 -16.38
C SER A 197 -21.11 -10.48 -17.71
N GLY A 198 -20.49 -11.16 -18.68
CA GLY A 198 -20.97 -11.20 -20.07
C GLY A 198 -20.77 -9.87 -20.83
N GLN A 199 -20.12 -8.87 -20.21
CA GLN A 199 -19.92 -7.56 -20.80
C GLN A 199 -18.96 -7.63 -21.99
N ARG A 200 -19.27 -6.88 -23.07
CA ARG A 200 -18.37 -6.76 -24.22
C ARG A 200 -17.17 -5.88 -23.87
N CYS A 201 -15.98 -6.39 -24.10
CA CYS A 201 -14.72 -5.74 -23.78
C CYS A 201 -13.65 -6.04 -24.85
N ILE A 202 -12.55 -5.30 -24.84
CA ILE A 202 -11.40 -5.54 -25.73
C ILE A 202 -10.54 -6.68 -25.19
N GLY A 203 -10.40 -6.73 -23.88
CA GLY A 203 -9.69 -7.77 -23.17
C GLY A 203 -10.22 -7.94 -21.76
N TYR A 204 -9.96 -9.10 -21.17
CA TYR A 204 -10.23 -9.35 -19.78
C TYR A 204 -9.08 -10.11 -19.12
N TYR A 205 -9.03 -9.96 -17.81
CA TYR A 205 -8.26 -10.80 -16.91
C TYR A 205 -9.22 -11.41 -15.91
N TYR A 206 -9.18 -12.73 -15.79
CA TYR A 206 -10.11 -13.52 -14.99
C TYR A 206 -9.32 -14.42 -14.04
N THR A 207 -9.68 -14.40 -12.77
CA THR A 207 -8.99 -15.16 -11.73
C THR A 207 -10.00 -15.85 -10.83
N ILE A 208 -9.70 -17.07 -10.41
CA ILE A 208 -10.42 -17.76 -9.35
C ILE A 208 -9.44 -18.05 -8.22
N GLU A 209 -9.73 -17.54 -7.04
CA GLU A 209 -8.97 -17.77 -5.82
C GLU A 209 -9.79 -18.68 -4.89
N ARG A 210 -9.15 -19.66 -4.25
CA ARG A 210 -9.76 -20.49 -3.21
C ARG A 210 -9.32 -19.99 -1.84
N GLU A 211 -10.29 -19.80 -0.96
CA GLU A 211 -10.10 -19.51 0.44
C GLU A 211 -9.73 -20.81 1.18
N GLU A 212 -8.52 -20.86 1.72
CA GLU A 212 -8.00 -21.95 2.54
C GLU A 212 -7.86 -21.45 3.98
N ARG A 213 -8.51 -22.13 4.93
CA ARG A 213 -8.38 -21.83 6.35
C ARG A 213 -7.37 -22.79 6.98
N GLU A 214 -6.35 -22.22 7.61
CA GLU A 214 -5.41 -22.98 8.42
C GLU A 214 -6.02 -23.34 9.78
N SER A 215 -5.51 -24.39 10.41
CA SER A 215 -5.93 -24.83 11.75
C SER A 215 -5.74 -23.78 12.84
N ASN A 216 -4.84 -22.81 12.62
CA ASN A 216 -4.59 -21.66 13.50
C ASN A 216 -5.59 -20.50 13.29
N GLY A 217 -6.61 -20.67 12.44
CA GLY A 217 -7.61 -19.65 12.14
C GLY A 217 -7.20 -18.60 11.09
N LYS A 218 -5.99 -18.70 10.53
CA LYS A 218 -5.54 -17.81 9.43
C LYS A 218 -6.21 -18.23 8.14
N THR A 219 -6.64 -17.22 7.38
CA THR A 219 -7.26 -17.41 6.07
C THR A 219 -6.27 -16.98 4.99
N HIS A 220 -6.02 -17.88 4.03
CA HIS A 220 -5.15 -17.66 2.89
C HIS A 220 -5.95 -17.81 1.60
N TYR A 221 -5.60 -17.02 0.59
CA TYR A 221 -6.22 -17.10 -0.73
C TYR A 221 -5.21 -17.69 -1.71
N ARG A 222 -5.55 -18.84 -2.30
CA ARG A 222 -4.73 -19.52 -3.29
C ARG A 222 -5.33 -19.34 -4.68
N LEU A 223 -4.56 -18.81 -5.62
CA LEU A 223 -5.00 -18.71 -7.01
C LEU A 223 -5.07 -20.12 -7.61
N ILE A 224 -6.27 -20.55 -8.00
CA ILE A 224 -6.52 -21.88 -8.60
C ILE A 224 -6.71 -21.82 -10.11
N HIS A 225 -7.15 -20.68 -10.63
CA HIS A 225 -7.31 -20.47 -12.06
C HIS A 225 -7.02 -19.03 -12.45
N GLU A 226 -6.36 -18.86 -13.58
CA GLU A 226 -6.06 -17.58 -14.18
C GLU A 226 -6.27 -17.70 -15.70
N GLU A 227 -7.01 -16.75 -16.27
CA GLU A 227 -7.15 -16.62 -17.70
C GLU A 227 -7.02 -15.16 -18.11
N LYS A 228 -6.24 -14.92 -19.16
CA LYS A 228 -6.09 -13.61 -19.78
C LYS A 228 -6.36 -13.71 -21.27
N ARG A 229 -7.29 -12.91 -21.76
CA ARG A 229 -7.56 -12.79 -23.21
C ARG A 229 -7.66 -11.34 -23.62
N CYS A 230 -7.13 -11.03 -24.78
CA CYS A 230 -7.17 -9.68 -25.33
C CYS A 230 -7.22 -9.76 -26.85
N GLN A 231 -8.13 -9.02 -27.46
CA GLN A 231 -8.20 -8.86 -28.91
C GLN A 231 -7.18 -7.81 -29.37
N PRO A 232 -6.58 -7.94 -30.56
CA PRO A 232 -5.75 -6.88 -31.13
C PRO A 232 -6.47 -5.53 -31.15
N PHE A 233 -5.75 -4.49 -30.75
CA PHE A 233 -6.28 -3.13 -30.67
C PHE A 233 -5.21 -2.09 -31.02
N GLN A 234 -5.66 -0.87 -31.27
CA GLN A 234 -4.84 0.31 -31.40
C GLN A 234 -5.05 1.21 -30.18
N LEU A 235 -3.99 1.87 -29.75
CA LEU A 235 -4.06 2.97 -28.80
C LEU A 235 -4.23 4.26 -29.60
N GLN A 236 -5.27 5.05 -29.30
CA GLN A 236 -5.55 6.32 -29.96
C GLN A 236 -5.42 7.48 -28.97
N ASP A 237 -4.63 8.47 -29.35
CA ASP A 237 -4.58 9.79 -28.70
C ASP A 237 -5.19 10.87 -29.63
N ASP A 238 -5.00 12.13 -29.27
CA ASP A 238 -5.42 13.29 -30.05
C ASP A 238 -4.63 13.51 -31.35
N THR A 239 -3.46 12.87 -31.49
CA THR A 239 -2.54 13.07 -32.62
C THR A 239 -2.58 11.96 -33.66
N GLY A 240 -3.00 10.75 -33.28
CA GLY A 240 -3.13 9.59 -34.15
C GLY A 240 -3.45 8.30 -33.39
N SER A 241 -3.24 7.16 -34.06
CA SER A 241 -3.34 5.84 -33.46
C SER A 241 -2.13 4.97 -33.74
N VAL A 242 -1.82 4.04 -32.84
CA VAL A 242 -0.72 3.09 -32.96
C VAL A 242 -1.19 1.68 -32.65
N SER A 243 -0.78 0.72 -33.47
CA SER A 243 -1.08 -0.69 -33.27
C SER A 243 -0.35 -1.26 -32.06
N VAL A 244 -1.05 -2.05 -31.26
CA VAL A 244 -0.50 -2.71 -30.06
C VAL A 244 -0.46 -4.22 -30.29
N ASP A 245 0.73 -4.79 -30.17
CA ASP A 245 0.91 -6.23 -30.12
C ASP A 245 0.46 -6.72 -28.73
N VAL A 246 -0.67 -7.42 -28.66
CA VAL A 246 -1.24 -7.87 -27.39
C VAL A 246 -0.47 -9.03 -26.75
N GLU A 247 0.51 -9.60 -27.46
CA GLU A 247 1.31 -10.71 -26.95
C GLU A 247 2.11 -10.28 -25.71
N ARG A 248 1.90 -10.98 -24.59
CA ARG A 248 2.56 -10.70 -23.29
C ARG A 248 2.37 -9.26 -22.79
N LEU A 249 1.28 -8.59 -23.17
CA LEU A 249 0.88 -7.33 -22.56
C LEU A 249 0.53 -7.58 -21.10
N ASP A 250 1.10 -6.87 -20.14
CA ASP A 250 0.79 -6.98 -18.71
C ASP A 250 -0.33 -6.01 -18.30
N PHE A 251 -1.25 -6.43 -17.44
CA PHE A 251 -2.35 -5.58 -16.97
C PHE A 251 -2.03 -5.11 -15.56
N HIS A 252 -2.05 -3.80 -15.34
CA HIS A 252 -1.70 -3.20 -14.05
C HIS A 252 -2.82 -2.30 -13.54
N LEU A 253 -3.09 -2.38 -12.24
CA LEU A 253 -4.06 -1.53 -11.54
C LEU A 253 -5.46 -1.50 -12.19
N LEU A 254 -5.90 -2.58 -12.83
CA LEU A 254 -7.28 -2.66 -13.30
C LEU A 254 -8.23 -2.74 -12.10
N ALA A 255 -9.35 -2.04 -12.19
CA ALA A 255 -10.43 -2.17 -11.22
C ALA A 255 -11.16 -3.49 -11.44
N THR A 256 -11.55 -4.15 -10.35
CA THR A 256 -12.43 -5.32 -10.41
C THR A 256 -13.77 -4.90 -10.98
N ASN A 257 -14.18 -5.50 -12.09
CA ASN A 257 -15.47 -5.23 -12.71
C ASN A 257 -16.59 -6.01 -12.03
N LYS A 258 -16.34 -7.30 -11.78
CA LYS A 258 -17.27 -8.18 -11.08
C LYS A 258 -16.51 -9.16 -10.20
N MET A 259 -17.09 -9.43 -9.04
CA MET A 259 -16.62 -10.44 -8.09
C MET A 259 -17.79 -11.34 -7.73
N VAL A 260 -17.58 -12.65 -7.79
CA VAL A 260 -18.59 -13.65 -7.45
C VAL A 260 -17.95 -14.66 -6.50
N ARG A 261 -18.62 -14.93 -5.37
CA ARG A 261 -18.20 -15.97 -4.43
C ARG A 261 -19.09 -17.20 -4.59
N ARG A 262 -18.48 -18.38 -4.66
CA ARG A 262 -19.13 -19.70 -4.69
C ARG A 262 -18.46 -20.61 -3.66
N GLY A 263 -19.07 -20.75 -2.49
CA GLY A 263 -18.46 -21.47 -1.36
C GLY A 263 -17.14 -20.80 -0.93
N ASP A 264 -16.06 -21.56 -1.05
CA ASP A 264 -14.70 -21.09 -0.75
C ASP A 264 -13.98 -20.50 -1.98
N GLU A 265 -14.61 -20.48 -3.15
CA GLU A 265 -14.00 -19.90 -4.35
C GLU A 265 -14.49 -18.46 -4.59
N ILE A 266 -13.56 -17.57 -4.90
CA ILE A 266 -13.80 -16.17 -5.24
C ILE A 266 -13.30 -15.95 -6.66
N ALA A 267 -14.25 -15.78 -7.57
CA ALA A 267 -13.98 -15.43 -8.95
C ALA A 267 -13.99 -13.90 -9.11
N LYS A 268 -12.96 -13.34 -9.74
CA LYS A 268 -12.83 -11.91 -10.05
C LYS A 268 -12.56 -11.75 -11.54
N GLU A 269 -13.12 -10.70 -12.12
CA GLU A 269 -12.78 -10.27 -13.48
C GLU A 269 -12.41 -8.79 -13.54
N TYR A 270 -11.56 -8.46 -14.50
CA TYR A 270 -11.04 -7.13 -14.77
C TYR A 270 -11.11 -6.89 -16.29
N LEU A 271 -11.55 -5.70 -16.71
CA LEU A 271 -11.87 -5.45 -18.12
C LEU A 271 -11.03 -4.32 -18.72
N LEU A 272 -10.73 -4.46 -20.02
CA LEU A 272 -10.27 -3.39 -20.90
C LEU A 272 -11.45 -2.91 -21.76
N THR A 273 -11.86 -1.67 -21.58
CA THR A 273 -13.02 -1.09 -22.29
C THR A 273 -12.59 0.06 -23.18
N ARG A 274 -13.47 0.49 -24.10
CA ARG A 274 -13.20 1.66 -24.97
C ARG A 274 -13.41 3.00 -24.28
N GLU A 275 -14.21 3.01 -23.21
CA GLU A 275 -14.64 4.22 -22.51
C GLU A 275 -13.55 4.76 -21.57
N THR A 276 -12.64 3.91 -21.12
CA THR A 276 -11.57 4.28 -20.19
C THR A 276 -10.33 4.74 -20.94
N THR A 277 -9.69 5.81 -20.47
CA THR A 277 -8.36 6.22 -20.92
C THR A 277 -7.30 5.41 -20.17
N TYR A 278 -6.35 4.87 -20.93
CA TYR A 278 -5.27 4.06 -20.40
C TYR A 278 -3.91 4.70 -20.68
N LEU A 279 -3.01 4.52 -19.72
CA LEU A 279 -1.58 4.75 -19.85
C LEU A 279 -0.92 3.42 -20.19
N MET A 280 -0.11 3.43 -21.25
CA MET A 280 0.61 2.27 -21.75
C MET A 280 2.10 2.55 -21.79
N ILE A 281 2.89 1.58 -21.35
CA ILE A 281 4.35 1.63 -21.44
C ILE A 281 4.80 0.42 -22.24
N GLY A 282 5.56 0.65 -23.30
CA GLY A 282 6.05 -0.42 -24.18
C GLY A 282 7.17 0.05 -25.09
N GLN A 283 7.71 -0.87 -25.88
CA GLN A 283 8.68 -0.54 -26.91
C GLN A 283 7.95 -0.20 -28.22
N ALA A 284 8.09 1.04 -28.68
CA ALA A 284 7.78 1.44 -30.04
C ALA A 284 8.87 0.90 -30.99
N ALA A 285 8.50 -0.05 -31.83
CA ALA A 285 9.37 -0.64 -32.83
C ALA A 285 8.70 -0.56 -34.21
N ARG A 286 9.51 -0.38 -35.25
CA ARG A 286 9.01 -0.37 -36.63
C ARG A 286 8.97 -1.81 -37.16
N ARG A 287 7.79 -2.30 -37.53
CA ARG A 287 7.58 -3.61 -38.20
C ARG A 287 6.90 -3.34 -39.54
N ASN A 288 7.47 -3.84 -40.63
CA ASN A 288 6.93 -3.67 -42.00
C ASN A 288 6.63 -2.19 -42.38
N GLY A 289 7.43 -1.25 -41.88
CA GLY A 289 7.22 0.18 -42.15
C GLY A 289 6.19 0.88 -41.25
N GLU A 290 5.50 0.16 -40.38
CA GLU A 290 4.55 0.74 -39.40
C GLU A 290 5.12 0.72 -37.99
N LEU A 291 4.78 1.72 -37.17
CA LEU A 291 5.10 1.73 -35.75
C LEU A 291 4.12 0.84 -34.99
N VAL A 292 4.66 -0.07 -34.19
CA VAL A 292 3.89 -1.00 -33.35
C VAL A 292 4.45 -0.97 -31.94
N LEU A 293 3.57 -0.93 -30.93
CA LEU A 293 3.94 -1.11 -29.53
C LEU A 293 4.05 -2.60 -29.21
N THR A 294 5.20 -2.98 -28.67
CA THR A 294 5.54 -4.38 -28.39
C THR A 294 6.29 -4.49 -27.07
N ARG A 295 6.52 -5.74 -26.61
CA ARG A 295 7.32 -5.98 -25.41
C ARG A 295 8.80 -5.78 -25.66
N ASP A 296 9.44 -4.96 -24.83
CA ASP A 296 10.90 -4.81 -24.87
C ASP A 296 11.59 -6.12 -24.46
N ARG A 297 12.52 -6.59 -25.31
CA ARG A 297 13.28 -7.83 -25.07
C ARG A 297 14.19 -7.72 -23.86
N PHE A 298 14.78 -6.54 -23.61
CA PHE A 298 15.79 -6.36 -22.58
C PHE A 298 15.19 -5.95 -21.23
N ARG A 299 14.38 -4.89 -21.21
CA ARG A 299 13.86 -4.30 -19.97
C ARG A 299 12.59 -4.97 -19.49
N ARG A 300 12.00 -5.86 -20.32
CA ARG A 300 10.81 -6.69 -20.03
C ARG A 300 9.62 -5.88 -19.53
N VAL A 301 9.48 -4.63 -19.97
CA VAL A 301 8.37 -3.75 -19.58
C VAL A 301 7.43 -3.64 -20.75
N PHE A 302 6.19 -4.08 -20.52
CA PHE A 302 5.10 -3.91 -21.45
C PHE A 302 3.79 -4.05 -20.72
N GLY A 303 3.12 -2.94 -20.46
CA GLY A 303 1.94 -2.95 -19.62
C GLY A 303 0.99 -1.80 -19.89
N ILE A 304 -0.23 -2.01 -19.42
CA ILE A 304 -1.33 -1.05 -19.52
C ILE A 304 -1.98 -0.86 -18.16
N ALA A 305 -2.30 0.39 -17.81
CA ALA A 305 -3.02 0.74 -16.60
C ALA A 305 -4.04 1.87 -16.86
N PRO A 306 -5.22 1.85 -16.23
CA PRO A 306 -6.19 2.93 -16.36
C PRO A 306 -5.67 4.16 -15.59
N ILE A 307 -5.74 5.34 -16.23
CA ILE A 307 -5.10 6.56 -15.70
C ILE A 307 -5.64 6.95 -14.32
N ASN A 308 -6.95 6.81 -14.09
CA ASN A 308 -7.59 7.16 -12.82
C ASN A 308 -6.98 6.37 -11.64
N ASN A 309 -6.74 5.07 -11.82
CA ASN A 309 -6.18 4.23 -10.76
C ASN A 309 -4.68 4.48 -10.58
N LEU A 310 -3.97 4.79 -11.67
CA LEU A 310 -2.57 5.16 -11.65
C LEU A 310 -2.35 6.49 -10.91
N GLN A 311 -3.18 7.50 -11.17
CA GLN A 311 -3.15 8.79 -10.48
C GLN A 311 -3.45 8.63 -8.99
N ARG A 312 -4.44 7.82 -8.63
CA ARG A 312 -4.74 7.52 -7.22
C ARG A 312 -3.54 6.84 -6.55
N ARG A 313 -2.91 5.88 -7.22
CA ARG A 313 -1.76 5.14 -6.70
C ARG A 313 -0.53 6.03 -6.52
N SER A 314 -0.21 6.85 -7.52
CA SER A 314 0.92 7.78 -7.48
C SER A 314 0.75 8.85 -6.40
N LYS A 315 -0.46 9.39 -6.22
CA LYS A 315 -0.78 10.29 -5.09
C LYS A 315 -0.50 9.62 -3.75
N LEU A 316 -0.97 8.39 -3.55
CA LEU A 316 -0.70 7.62 -2.33
C LEU A 316 0.78 7.35 -2.14
N ASP A 317 1.50 6.93 -3.18
CA ASP A 317 2.92 6.65 -3.11
C ASP A 317 3.72 7.93 -2.76
N ALA A 318 3.32 9.11 -3.26
CA ALA A 318 3.90 10.39 -2.89
C ALA A 318 3.63 10.76 -1.42
N LEU A 319 2.41 10.53 -0.93
CA LEU A 319 2.04 10.76 0.47
C LEU A 319 2.84 9.85 1.41
N PHE A 320 2.88 8.55 1.14
CA PHE A 320 3.66 7.60 1.94
C PHE A 320 5.16 7.88 1.86
N GLY A 321 5.65 8.33 0.70
CA GLY A 321 7.03 8.79 0.54
C GLY A 321 7.38 9.92 1.50
N ARG A 322 6.54 10.97 1.55
CA ARG A 322 6.71 12.10 2.49
C ARG A 322 6.57 11.67 3.95
N ALA A 323 5.54 10.90 4.27
CA ALA A 323 5.30 10.38 5.62
C ALA A 323 6.49 9.59 6.17
N ARG A 324 7.19 8.84 5.31
CA ARG A 324 8.40 8.09 5.69
C ARG A 324 9.49 9.00 6.25
N TYR A 325 9.75 10.15 5.63
CA TYR A 325 10.75 11.10 6.10
C TYR A 325 10.34 11.73 7.43
N PHE A 326 9.07 12.10 7.59
CA PHE A 326 8.54 12.60 8.87
C PHE A 326 8.71 11.58 9.99
N ILE A 327 8.34 10.32 9.76
CA ILE A 327 8.50 9.24 10.76
C ILE A 327 9.98 9.08 11.16
N VAL A 328 10.91 9.15 10.20
CA VAL A 328 12.35 9.05 10.48
C VAL A 328 12.85 10.23 11.30
N VAL A 329 12.47 11.46 10.95
CA VAL A 329 12.86 12.66 11.70
C VAL A 329 12.31 12.60 13.12
N THR A 330 11.03 12.25 13.29
CA THR A 330 10.42 12.12 14.62
C THR A 330 11.06 10.99 15.44
N ALA A 331 11.42 9.86 14.82
CA ALA A 331 12.14 8.80 15.51
C ALA A 331 13.54 9.25 15.94
N MET A 332 14.25 10.01 15.09
CA MET A 332 15.56 10.55 15.39
C MET A 332 15.52 11.60 16.52
N THR A 333 14.50 12.47 16.56
CA THR A 333 14.33 13.42 17.66
C THR A 333 14.00 12.72 18.98
N ILE A 334 13.16 11.68 18.96
CA ILE A 334 12.89 10.84 20.14
C ILE A 334 14.18 10.16 20.62
N ALA A 335 14.99 9.59 19.71
CA ALA A 335 16.27 8.99 20.08
C ALA A 335 17.21 10.02 20.73
N LEU A 336 17.31 11.23 20.18
CA LEU A 336 18.13 12.30 20.74
C LEU A 336 17.66 12.72 22.14
N LEU A 337 16.35 12.86 22.34
CA LEU A 337 15.77 13.19 23.64
C LEU A 337 16.04 12.10 24.69
N LEU A 338 16.01 10.82 24.30
CA LEU A 338 16.33 9.71 25.19
C LEU A 338 17.83 9.66 25.56
N VAL A 339 18.71 10.15 24.70
CA VAL A 339 20.16 10.21 24.99
C VAL A 339 20.48 11.33 25.99
N MET A 340 19.68 12.40 26.03
CA MET A 340 19.91 13.55 26.89
C MET A 340 19.63 13.17 28.36
N PRO A 341 20.64 13.21 29.26
CA PRO A 341 20.41 13.00 30.69
C PRO A 341 19.69 14.24 31.24
N ILE A 342 18.39 14.11 31.49
CA ILE A 342 17.57 15.17 32.09
C ILE A 342 17.41 14.83 33.58
N GLU A 343 18.15 15.53 34.44
CA GLU A 343 17.93 15.48 35.88
C GLU A 343 16.98 16.61 36.29
N VAL A 344 15.85 16.24 36.89
CA VAL A 344 14.87 17.20 37.42
C VAL A 344 15.07 17.28 38.93
N GLN A 345 15.79 18.29 39.41
CA GLN A 345 15.90 18.58 40.83
C GLN A 345 15.04 19.81 41.18
N HIS A 346 14.08 19.62 42.11
CA HIS A 346 13.35 20.66 42.85
C HIS A 346 13.03 21.96 42.07
N ARG A 347 12.25 21.85 40.99
CA ARG A 347 11.75 22.92 40.10
C ARG A 347 12.75 23.50 39.07
N GLN A 348 13.96 22.97 38.95
CA GLN A 348 14.90 23.35 37.88
C GLN A 348 15.23 22.13 37.00
N VAL A 349 15.22 22.33 35.68
CA VAL A 349 15.62 21.31 34.70
C VAL A 349 17.10 21.54 34.41
N ILE A 350 17.96 20.64 34.90
CA ILE A 350 19.40 20.72 34.68
C ILE A 350 19.74 19.76 33.54
N ILE A 351 20.06 20.32 32.37
CA ILE A 351 20.52 19.55 31.21
C ILE A 351 22.02 19.37 31.34
N HIS A 352 22.47 18.18 31.72
CA HIS A 352 23.90 17.87 31.74
C HIS A 352 24.35 17.58 30.31
N PHE A 353 25.04 18.53 29.68
CA PHE A 353 25.82 18.25 28.48
C PHE A 353 27.04 17.44 28.90
N THR A 354 26.89 16.12 29.02
CA THR A 354 28.06 15.24 29.13
C THR A 354 28.89 15.43 27.87
N GLN A 355 30.17 15.78 28.05
CA GLN A 355 31.12 16.00 26.95
C GLN A 355 31.17 14.72 26.11
N LEU A 356 30.54 14.75 24.94
CA LEU A 356 30.43 13.62 24.01
C LEU A 356 31.78 13.26 23.35
N LEU A 357 32.86 13.95 23.72
CA LEU A 357 34.22 13.76 23.26
C LEU A 357 35.18 13.80 24.46
N PRO A 358 36.13 12.87 24.60
CA PRO A 358 36.99 12.72 25.78
C PRO A 358 38.12 13.77 25.86
N PHE A 359 37.99 14.91 25.18
CA PHE A 359 39.05 15.91 25.06
C PHE A 359 38.60 17.26 25.61
N ALA A 360 38.52 17.38 26.93
CA ALA A 360 38.75 18.63 27.65
C ALA A 360 38.70 18.38 29.17
N SER A 361 39.77 17.79 29.72
CA SER A 361 40.07 17.88 31.15
C SER A 361 41.01 19.07 31.39
N SER A 362 40.45 20.24 31.69
CA SER A 362 41.18 21.24 32.47
C SER A 362 40.56 21.29 33.86
N GLN A 363 41.37 20.98 34.88
CA GLN A 363 40.99 20.93 36.29
C GLN A 363 40.31 22.23 36.74
N PRO A 364 39.34 22.18 37.70
CA PRO A 364 38.81 23.38 38.31
C PRO A 364 39.89 24.00 39.21
N ALA A 365 40.39 25.18 38.85
CA ALA A 365 41.19 25.99 39.77
C ALA A 365 40.29 26.46 40.91
N SER A 366 40.62 26.04 42.13
CA SER A 366 40.05 26.57 43.37
C SER A 366 40.41 28.05 43.51
N GLY A 367 39.40 28.92 43.49
CA GLY A 367 39.54 30.35 43.79
C GLY A 367 38.43 30.78 44.73
N ILE A 368 38.79 30.98 46.00
CA ILE A 368 37.96 31.71 46.97
C ILE A 368 38.04 33.17 46.56
N ILE A 369 36.91 33.79 46.22
CA ILE A 369 36.80 35.24 46.13
C ILE A 369 36.11 35.70 47.42
N GLN A 370 36.86 36.44 48.24
CA GLN A 370 36.37 37.18 49.41
C GLN A 370 35.54 38.38 48.97
#